data_AF-A0A8I3WF47-F1
#
_entry.id   AF-A0A8I3WF47-F1
#
_cell.length_a   1.000
_cell.length_b   1.000
_cell.length_c   1.000
_cell.angle_alpha   90.00
_cell.angle_beta   90.00
_cell.angle_gamma   90.00
#
_symmetry.space_group_name_H-M   'P 1'
#
loop_
_entity.id
_entity.type
_entity.pdbx_description
1 polymer ?
#
loop_
_entity_poly.entity_id
_entity_poly.type
_entity_poly.pdbx_seq_one_letter_code
_entity_poly.pdbx_strand_id
1 'polypeptide(L)'
;MAQSGNSMELPININAAQVTTAYGHRALPKLNEELQSEDLQTRQKALMALCDLMHDPEYIYKAMNIGCMENLKALLKDRNSMVRIKTTEVLYIMASHSVG
;
A
#
# COMPACT_ATOMS: atom_id res chain seq x y z
N MET A 1 -0.95 51.18 22.70
CA MET A 1 -1.70 50.09 23.34
C MET A 1 -1.32 48.82 22.61
N ALA A 2 -0.80 47.84 23.34
CA ALA A 2 -0.19 46.59 22.86
C ALA A 2 -1.11 45.38 23.14
N GLN A 3 -0.84 44.27 22.43
CA GLN A 3 -1.35 42.89 22.60
C GLN A 3 -2.83 42.70 22.19
N SER A 4 -3.29 41.63 21.54
CA SER A 4 -2.89 40.22 21.44
C SER A 4 -3.44 39.69 20.10
N GLY A 5 -2.78 38.84 19.31
CA GLY A 5 -2.39 37.47 19.65
C GLY A 5 -3.34 36.48 18.95
N ASN A 6 -3.00 36.05 17.73
CA ASN A 6 -3.41 34.72 17.26
C ASN A 6 -2.33 34.18 16.32
N SER A 7 -1.20 33.83 16.93
CA SER A 7 -0.28 32.84 16.37
C SER A 7 -1.00 31.50 16.38
N MET A 8 -1.49 31.04 15.23
CA MET A 8 -1.81 29.64 15.05
C MET A 8 -0.73 29.04 14.15
N GLU A 9 0.10 28.26 14.83
CA GLU A 9 1.25 27.51 14.35
C GLU A 9 0.90 26.69 13.10
N LEU A 10 1.78 26.78 12.10
CA LEU A 10 2.14 25.62 11.28
C LEU A 10 3.37 24.98 11.97
N PRO A 11 3.47 23.65 12.10
CA PRO A 11 3.33 22.76 10.95
C PRO A 11 2.61 21.44 11.26
N ILE A 12 1.76 20.98 10.35
CA ILE A 12 1.36 19.57 10.35
C ILE A 12 2.55 18.77 9.82
N ASN A 13 3.55 18.55 10.68
CA ASN A 13 4.59 17.55 10.47
C ASN A 13 3.91 16.18 10.64
N ILE A 14 3.26 15.73 9.57
CA ILE A 14 2.79 14.34 9.47
C ILE A 14 4.05 13.51 9.37
N ASN A 15 4.53 13.07 10.53
CA ASN A 15 5.71 12.26 10.65
C ASN A 15 5.48 10.96 9.86
N ALA A 16 6.07 10.88 8.67
CA ALA A 16 5.94 9.75 7.75
C ALA A 16 6.33 8.41 8.41
N ALA A 17 7.11 8.44 9.50
CA ALA A 17 7.51 7.26 10.25
C ALA A 17 6.49 6.80 11.32
N GLN A 18 5.55 7.65 11.77
CA GLN A 18 4.50 7.26 12.72
C GLN A 18 3.40 6.41 12.04
N VAL A 19 3.19 6.58 10.73
CA VAL A 19 2.28 5.73 9.95
C VAL A 19 2.84 4.31 9.78
N THR A 20 4.17 4.16 9.82
CA THR A 20 4.87 2.89 9.59
C THR A 20 4.61 1.83 10.67
N THR A 21 4.35 2.23 11.93
CA THR A 21 4.33 1.30 13.06
C THR A 21 2.95 0.68 13.36
N ALA A 22 1.85 1.34 12.97
CA ALA A 22 0.50 0.79 13.21
C ALA A 22 0.12 -0.37 12.25
N TYR A 23 0.96 -0.63 11.24
CA TYR A 23 0.69 -1.53 10.13
C TYR A 23 1.17 -2.99 10.38
N GLY A 24 2.00 -3.27 11.39
CA GLY A 24 2.75 -4.55 11.50
C GLY A 24 1.97 -5.89 11.41
N HIS A 25 0.67 -5.92 11.70
CA HIS A 25 -0.19 -7.12 11.50
C HIS A 25 -1.45 -6.88 10.67
N ARG A 26 -2.04 -5.67 10.70
CA ARG A 26 -3.27 -5.33 9.96
C ARG A 26 -3.01 -4.62 8.62
N ALA A 27 -1.74 -4.36 8.27
CA ALA A 27 -1.36 -3.77 6.99
C ALA A 27 -1.93 -4.53 5.81
N LEU A 28 -1.51 -5.79 5.69
CA LEU A 28 -1.79 -6.59 4.51
C LEU A 28 -3.29 -6.83 4.32
N PRO A 29 -4.09 -7.17 5.36
CA PRO A 29 -5.54 -7.27 5.20
C PRO A 29 -6.17 -5.97 4.68
N LYS A 30 -5.81 -4.82 5.26
CA LYS A 30 -6.35 -3.54 4.84
C LYS A 30 -5.94 -3.18 3.41
N LEU A 31 -4.67 -3.36 3.07
CA LEU A 31 -4.18 -3.14 1.71
C LEU A 31 -4.91 -4.04 0.72
N ASN A 32 -5.17 -5.30 1.08
CA ASN A 32 -5.90 -6.24 0.24
C ASN A 32 -7.35 -5.82 -0.01
N GLU A 33 -8.02 -5.24 0.98
CA GLU A 33 -9.34 -4.61 0.82
C GLU A 33 -9.27 -3.38 -0.11
N GLU A 34 -8.27 -2.52 0.10
CA GLU A 34 -8.07 -1.30 -0.69
C GLU A 34 -7.75 -1.58 -2.17
N LEU A 35 -7.14 -2.73 -2.49
CA LEU A 35 -6.95 -3.18 -3.87
C LEU A 35 -8.26 -3.32 -4.65
N GLN A 36 -9.38 -3.56 -3.98
CA GLN A 36 -10.71 -3.69 -4.60
C GLN A 36 -11.54 -2.40 -4.52
N SER A 37 -10.96 -1.31 -4.00
CA SER A 37 -11.65 -0.02 -3.91
C SER A 37 -12.09 0.48 -5.29
N GLU A 38 -13.27 1.08 -5.38
CA GLU A 38 -13.72 1.76 -6.61
C GLU A 38 -12.89 3.02 -6.91
N ASP A 39 -12.33 3.63 -5.87
CA ASP A 39 -11.46 4.80 -6.00
C ASP A 39 -10.09 4.43 -6.55
N LEU A 40 -9.74 5.03 -7.68
CA LEU A 40 -8.49 4.78 -8.39
C LEU A 40 -7.27 5.12 -7.52
N GLN A 41 -7.30 6.24 -6.80
CA GLN A 41 -6.15 6.67 -5.99
C GLN A 41 -5.91 5.70 -4.84
N THR A 42 -6.97 5.17 -4.23
CA THR A 42 -6.89 4.16 -3.18
C THR A 42 -6.23 2.89 -3.70
N ARG A 43 -6.67 2.35 -4.85
CA ARG A 43 -6.02 1.17 -5.46
C ARG A 43 -4.55 1.41 -5.77
N GLN A 44 -4.22 2.58 -6.32
CA GLN A 44 -2.84 2.93 -6.66
C GLN A 44 -1.95 3.05 -5.42
N LYS A 45 -2.44 3.71 -4.36
CA LYS A 45 -1.71 3.82 -3.08
C LYS A 45 -1.51 2.45 -2.45
N ALA A 46 -2.54 1.60 -2.48
CA ALA A 46 -2.45 0.25 -1.96
C ALA A 46 -1.41 -0.59 -2.71
N LEU A 47 -1.38 -0.52 -4.05
CA LEU A 47 -0.36 -1.19 -4.86
C LEU A 47 1.05 -0.68 -4.60
N MET A 48 1.25 0.63 -4.41
CA MET A 48 2.57 1.18 -4.08
C MET A 48 3.05 0.68 -2.72
N ALA A 49 2.19 0.74 -1.70
CA ALA A 49 2.51 0.21 -0.37
C ALA A 49 2.77 -1.30 -0.40
N LEU A 50 2.04 -2.03 -1.26
CA LEU A 50 2.24 -3.46 -1.43
C LEU A 50 3.59 -3.77 -2.10
N CYS A 51 4.00 -3.03 -3.12
CA CYS A 51 5.35 -3.15 -3.70
C CYS A 51 6.43 -3.02 -2.61
N ASP A 52 6.34 -1.98 -1.78
CA ASP A 52 7.32 -1.71 -0.72
C ASP A 52 7.40 -2.86 0.29
N LEU A 53 6.26 -3.46 0.65
CA LEU A 53 6.20 -4.60 1.58
C LEU A 53 6.67 -5.92 0.96
N MET A 54 6.38 -6.18 -0.32
CA MET A 54 6.68 -7.47 -0.96
C MET A 54 8.19 -7.70 -1.19
N HIS A 55 9.05 -6.71 -0.99
CA HIS A 55 10.50 -6.93 -0.98
C HIS A 55 10.99 -7.80 0.19
N ASP A 56 10.16 -7.96 1.23
CA ASP A 56 10.41 -8.88 2.34
C ASP A 56 9.65 -10.21 2.12
N PRO A 57 10.36 -11.35 1.99
CA PRO A 57 9.75 -12.66 1.84
C PRO A 57 8.70 -13.02 2.89
N GLU A 58 8.83 -12.55 4.13
CA GLU A 58 7.85 -12.82 5.19
C GLU A 58 6.48 -12.21 4.84
N TYR A 59 6.47 -11.01 4.27
CA TYR A 59 5.24 -10.36 3.81
C TYR A 59 4.66 -11.03 2.58
N ILE A 60 5.50 -11.58 1.68
CA ILE A 60 5.02 -12.40 0.55
C ILE A 60 4.23 -13.60 1.06
N TYR A 61 4.78 -14.39 1.98
CA TYR A 61 4.08 -15.56 2.54
C TYR A 61 2.77 -15.16 3.24
N LYS A 62 2.76 -14.06 3.99
CA LYS A 62 1.54 -13.54 4.63
C LYS A 62 0.50 -13.11 3.59
N ALA A 63 0.90 -12.42 2.52
CA ALA A 63 0.01 -11.97 1.46
C ALA A 63 -0.63 -13.16 0.71
N MET A 64 0.13 -14.22 0.47
CA MET A 64 -0.39 -15.46 -0.12
C MET A 64 -1.47 -16.10 0.78
N ASN A 65 -1.23 -16.17 2.09
CA ASN A 65 -2.16 -16.77 3.05
C ASN A 65 -3.49 -16.03 3.19
N ILE A 66 -3.54 -14.72 2.87
CA ILE A 66 -4.76 -13.91 2.96
C ILE A 66 -5.50 -13.76 1.62
N GLY A 67 -5.10 -14.49 0.58
CA GLY A 67 -5.75 -14.45 -0.74
C GLY A 67 -5.48 -13.17 -1.53
N CYS A 68 -4.29 -12.57 -1.38
CA CYS A 68 -3.93 -11.37 -2.14
C CYS A 68 -3.74 -11.66 -3.64
N MET A 69 -3.37 -12.89 -4.00
CA MET A 69 -3.08 -13.29 -5.38
C MET A 69 -4.30 -13.21 -6.30
N GLU A 70 -5.48 -13.53 -5.77
CA GLU A 70 -6.76 -13.46 -6.47
C GLU A 70 -7.11 -12.02 -6.85
N ASN A 71 -6.88 -11.09 -5.92
CA ASN A 71 -7.09 -9.66 -6.14
C ASN A 71 -6.09 -9.10 -7.14
N LEU A 72 -4.80 -9.46 -7.04
CA LEU A 72 -3.78 -9.06 -8.02
C LEU A 72 -4.11 -9.60 -9.42
N LYS A 73 -4.56 -10.86 -9.53
CA LYS A 73 -4.98 -11.44 -10.82
C LYS A 73 -6.16 -10.66 -11.44
N ALA A 74 -7.11 -10.21 -10.63
CA ALA A 74 -8.21 -9.38 -11.11
C ALA A 74 -7.71 -8.02 -11.64
N LEU A 75 -6.77 -7.39 -10.93
CA LEU A 75 -6.21 -6.08 -11.28
C LEU A 75 -5.37 -6.07 -12.57
N LEU A 76 -4.91 -7.22 -13.06
CA LEU A 76 -4.32 -7.34 -14.40
C LEU A 76 -5.29 -6.92 -15.52
N LYS A 77 -6.61 -6.91 -15.25
CA LYS A 77 -7.65 -6.46 -16.17
C LYS A 77 -8.18 -5.06 -15.86
N ASP A 78 -7.58 -4.33 -14.91
CA ASP A 78 -8.01 -2.96 -14.57
C ASP A 78 -7.94 -2.05 -15.81
N ARG A 79 -8.89 -1.13 -15.94
CA ARG A 79 -8.96 -0.17 -17.05
C ARG A 79 -7.76 0.77 -17.05
N ASN A 80 -7.25 1.11 -15.87
CA ASN A 80 -6.13 2.01 -15.68
C ASN A 80 -4.79 1.29 -15.92
N SER A 81 -3.95 1.87 -16.78
CA SER A 81 -2.64 1.29 -17.12
C SER A 81 -1.66 1.25 -15.95
N MET A 82 -1.63 2.29 -15.10
CA MET A 82 -0.73 2.34 -13.94
C MET A 82 -1.06 1.21 -12.95
N VAL A 83 -2.34 0.94 -12.72
CA VAL A 83 -2.78 -0.18 -11.87
C VAL A 83 -2.26 -1.50 -12.43
N ARG A 84 -2.39 -1.73 -13.75
CA ARG A 84 -1.86 -2.95 -14.37
C ARG A 84 -0.34 -3.05 -14.26
N ILE A 85 0.39 -1.97 -14.52
CA ILE A 85 1.86 -1.92 -14.43
C ILE A 85 2.33 -2.24 -13.01
N LYS A 86 1.76 -1.58 -12.00
CA LYS A 86 2.12 -1.82 -10.60
C LYS A 86 1.71 -3.21 -10.12
N THR A 87 0.58 -3.73 -10.59
CA THR A 87 0.18 -5.12 -10.33
C THR A 87 1.22 -6.10 -10.88
N THR A 88 1.70 -5.90 -12.12
CA THR A 88 2.75 -6.76 -12.69
C THR A 88 4.08 -6.65 -11.95
N GLU A 89 4.41 -5.47 -11.41
CA GLU A 89 5.61 -5.25 -10.60
C GLU A 89 5.54 -6.02 -9.27
N VAL A 90 4.42 -5.94 -8.55
CA VAL A 90 4.19 -6.74 -7.33
C VAL A 90 4.34 -8.23 -7.63
N LEU A 91 3.68 -8.73 -8.68
CA LEU A 91 3.76 -10.14 -9.07
C LEU A 91 5.19 -10.57 -9.44
N TYR A 92 5.95 -9.69 -10.10
CA TYR A 92 7.35 -9.93 -10.43
C TYR A 92 8.23 -10.05 -9.17
N ILE A 93 8.06 -9.16 -8.20
CA ILE A 93 8.78 -9.21 -6.92
C ILE A 93 8.47 -10.53 -6.20
N MET A 94 7.18 -10.88 -6.08
CA MET A 94 6.75 -12.12 -5.43
C MET A 94 7.33 -13.37 -6.11
N ALA A 95 7.27 -13.42 -7.45
CA ALA A 95 7.83 -14.53 -8.23
C ALA A 95 9.36 -14.63 -8.11
N SER A 96 10.06 -13.50 -7.98
CA SER A 96 11.52 -13.48 -7.85
C SER A 96 12.02 -14.06 -6.52
N HIS A 97 11.19 -14.02 -5.47
CA HIS A 97 11.47 -14.66 -4.18
C HIS A 97 10.95 -16.10 -4.08
N SER A 98 10.14 -16.54 -5.05
CA SER A 98 9.66 -17.91 -5.14
C SER A 98 10.79 -18.80 -5.66
N VAL A 99 11.64 -19.29 -4.76
CA VAL A 99 12.64 -20.32 -5.11
C VAL A 99 11.90 -21.65 -5.23
N GLY A 100 11.80 -22.17 -6.45
CA GLY A 100 11.31 -23.52 -6.74
C GLY A 100 12.33 -24.60 -6.41
#